data_AF-X6H6G4-F1
#
_entry.id   AF-X6H6G4-F1
#
_cell.length_a   1.000
_cell.length_b   1.000
_cell.length_c   1.000
_cell.angle_alpha   90.00
_cell.angle_beta   90.00
_cell.angle_gamma   90.00
#
_symmetry.space_group_name_H-M   'P 1'
#
loop_
_entity.id
_entity.type
_entity.pdbx_description
1 polymer ?
#
loop_
_entity_poly.entity_id
_entity_poly.type
_entity_poly.pdbx_seq_one_letter_code
_entity_poly.pdbx_strand_id
1 'polypeptide(L)' 'MAKALASTHVGVIAWSRDADPALGDYGSPTVLLNSGGVPDME' A
#
# COMPACT_ATOMS: atom_id res chain seq x y z
N MET A 1 -7.89 8.83 5.06
CA MET A 1 -7.53 8.48 3.67
C MET A 1 -6.04 8.75 3.49
N ALA A 2 -5.27 7.83 2.91
CA ALA A 2 -3.81 7.93 2.78
C ALA A 2 -3.33 9.26 2.18
N LYS A 3 -4.11 9.86 1.28
CA LYS A 3 -3.88 11.19 0.73
C LYS A 3 -3.79 12.31 1.78
N ALA A 4 -4.51 12.22 2.89
CA ALA A 4 -4.42 13.17 3.99
C ALA A 4 -3.09 13.03 4.76
N LEU A 5 -2.59 11.81 4.90
CA LEU A 5 -1.32 11.51 5.58
C LEU A 5 -0.10 11.96 4.76
N ALA A 6 -0.22 11.99 3.43
CA ALA A 6 0.84 12.46 2.53
C ALA A 6 1.25 13.92 2.78
N SER A 7 0.39 14.73 3.40
CA SER A 7 0.69 16.13 3.75
C SER A 7 1.53 16.29 5.03
N THR A 8 1.66 15.22 5.83
CA THR A 8 2.29 15.26 7.17
C THR A 8 3.42 14.25 7.35
N HIS A 9 3.62 13.35 6.38
CA HIS A 9 4.62 12.28 6.44
C HIS A 9 5.57 12.36 5.24
N VAL A 10 6.84 12.01 5.47
CA VAL A 10 7.91 12.02 4.44
C VAL A 10 7.63 11.01 3.31
N GLY A 11 6.85 9.97 3.61
CA GLY A 11 6.43 8.97 2.64
C GLY A 11 5.16 8.23 3.09
N VAL A 12 4.29 7.87 2.14
CA VAL A 12 3.05 7.13 2.36
C VAL A 12 2.80 6.16 1.20
N ILE A 13 2.57 4.89 1.51
CA ILE A 13 2.06 3.90 0.55
C ILE A 13 0.68 3.42 1.02
N ALA A 14 -0.30 3.48 0.12
CA ALA A 14 -1.54 2.72 0.24
C ALA A 14 -1.49 1.55 -0.75
N TRP A 15 -1.78 0.35 -0.27
CA TRP A 15 -1.83 -0.85 -1.09
C TRP A 15 -3.04 -1.69 -0.69
N SER A 16 -3.50 -2.52 -1.62
CA SER A 16 -4.52 -3.52 -1.40
C SER A 16 -4.03 -4.86 -1.92
N ARG A 17 -4.57 -5.94 -1.37
CA ARG A 17 -4.43 -7.26 -1.97
C ARG A 17 -5.75 -7.99 -1.80
N ASP A 18 -6.09 -8.83 -2.76
CA ASP A 18 -7.21 -9.73 -2.62
C ASP A 18 -6.85 -10.81 -1.59
N ALA A 19 -7.77 -11.04 -0.67
CA ALA A 19 -7.69 -12.14 0.27
C ALA A 19 -8.85 -13.08 -0.06
N ASP A 20 -8.53 -14.30 -0.49
CA ASP A 20 -9.52 -15.37 -0.58
C ASP A 20 -9.40 -16.27 0.66
N PRO A 21 -10.30 -16.13 1.65
CA PRO A 21 -10.23 -16.92 2.88
C PRO A 21 -10.47 -18.41 2.65
N ALA A 22 -11.12 -18.79 1.54
CA ALA A 22 -11.41 -20.18 1.21
C ALA A 22 -10.19 -20.88 0.59
N LEU A 23 -9.37 -20.14 -0.14
CA LEU A 23 -8.14 -20.64 -0.75
C LEU A 23 -6.92 -20.49 0.17
N GLY A 24 -7.03 -19.68 1.22
CA GLY A 24 -5.92 -19.38 2.13
C GLY A 24 -4.77 -18.62 1.45
N ASP A 25 -5.04 -18.10 0.25
CA ASP A 25 -4.05 -17.43 -0.57
C ASP A 25 -4.35 -15.94 -0.66
N TYR A 26 -3.28 -15.16 -0.69
CA TYR A 26 -3.36 -13.72 -0.86
C TYR A 26 -2.82 -13.39 -2.24
N GLY A 27 -3.67 -12.79 -3.08
CA GLY A 27 -3.27 -12.35 -4.41
C GLY A 27 -2.15 -11.31 -4.37
N SER A 28 -1.53 -11.07 -5.53
CA SER A 28 -0.46 -10.07 -5.66
C SER A 28 -0.91 -8.69 -5.15
N PRO A 29 -0.07 -7.99 -4.37
CA PRO A 29 -0.42 -6.67 -3.89
C PRO A 29 -0.49 -5.67 -5.05
N THR A 30 -1.46 -4.75 -4.96
CA THR A 30 -1.63 -3.61 -5.86
C THR A 30 -1.41 -2.32 -5.10
N VAL A 31 -0.50 -1.47 -5.57
CA VAL A 31 -0.26 -0.15 -4.99
C VAL A 31 -1.33 0.82 -5.49
N LEU A 32 -2.09 1.40 -4.56
CA LEU A 32 -3.16 2.36 -4.82
C LEU A 32 -2.68 3.81 -4.73
N LEU A 33 -1.66 4.06 -3.91
CA LEU A 33 -1.01 5.36 -3.74
C LEU A 33 0.42 5.15 -3.29
N ASN A 34 1.36 5.85 -3.91
CA ASN A 34 2.72 6.03 -3.39
C ASN A 34 3.04 7.53 -3.45
N SER A 35 3.44 8.11 -2.32
CA SER A 35 3.70 9.54 -2.20
C SER A 35 4.89 9.79 -1.29
N GLY A 36 5.78 10.70 -1.69
CA GLY A 36 6.98 11.06 -0.94
C GLY A 36 8.16 10.11 -1.20
N GLY A 37 9.22 10.28 -0.42
CA GLY A 37 10.42 9.46 -0.51
C GLY A 37 10.21 8.16 0.26
N VAL A 38 9.41 7.24 -0.29
CA VAL A 38 9.32 5.88 0.24
C VAL A 38 10.39 5.05 -0.46
N PRO A 39 11.49 4.68 0.21
CA PRO A 39 12.49 3.81 -0.38
C PRO A 39 11.86 2.46 -0.73
N ASP A 40 12.35 1.84 -1.81
CA ASP A 40 11.94 0.49 -2.18
C ASP A 40 12.22 -0.47 -1.02
N MET A 41 11.27 -1.38 -0.83
CA MET A 41 11.35 -2.43 0.18
C MET A 41 12.05 -3.63 -0.47
N GLU A 42 13.35 -3.52 -0.72
CA GLU A 42 14.20 -4.71 -1.00
C GLU A 42 14.52 -5.46 0.29
#